data_AF-A0A7V0JQB5-F1
#
_entry.id   AF-A0A7V0JQB5-F1
#
_cell.length_a   1.000
_cell.length_b   1.000
_cell.length_c   1.000
_cell.angle_alpha   90.00
_cell.angle_beta   90.00
_cell.angle_gamma   90.00
#
_symmetry.space_group_name_H-M   'P 1'
#
loop_
_entity.id
_entity.type
_entity.pdbx_description
1 polymer ?
#
loop_
_entity_poly.entity_id
_entity_poly.type
_entity_poly.pdbx_seq_one_letter_code
_entity_poly.pdbx_strand_id
1 'polypeptide(L)'
;KDRAGPNTQGKAQNLRVVSEDMILKKISPLYPVIARRKGMEGEVLLEVDINKDGEVVNVLVNKSSGYKLLDESARLAIKKWLFVPNIEGKVLVPVVFKLK
;
A
#
# COMPACT_ATOMS: atom_id res chain seq x y z
N LYS A 1 -4.65 41.92 2.33
CA LYS A 1 -5.07 41.10 1.18
C LYS A 1 -4.68 39.65 1.44
N ASP A 2 -5.45 39.01 2.32
CA ASP A 2 -6.09 37.71 2.10
C ASP A 2 -5.33 36.67 1.24
N ARG A 3 -4.76 35.64 1.88
CA ARG A 3 -5.35 34.29 2.01
C ARG A 3 -4.32 33.14 2.03
N ALA A 4 -4.66 32.18 2.88
CA ALA A 4 -4.19 30.80 2.99
C ALA A 4 -2.89 30.54 3.75
N GLY A 5 -3.07 30.00 4.96
CA GLY A 5 -2.04 29.45 5.83
C GLY A 5 -1.57 28.03 5.43
N PRO A 6 -0.90 27.34 6.38
CA PRO A 6 0.16 26.36 6.14
C PRO A 6 -0.35 24.92 5.95
N ASN A 7 0.39 24.07 5.23
CA ASN A 7 0.35 22.60 5.27
C ASN A 7 1.27 22.05 4.15
N THR A 8 2.10 21.02 4.28
CA THR A 8 2.11 19.87 5.20
C THR A 8 3.52 19.26 5.14
N GLN A 9 4.43 19.66 6.04
CA GLN A 9 5.46 18.74 6.51
C GLN A 9 4.88 17.98 7.70
N GLY A 10 3.81 17.25 7.44
CA GLY A 10 3.10 16.46 8.44
C GLY A 10 3.72 15.08 8.50
N LYS A 11 4.51 14.82 9.56
CA LYS A 11 4.75 13.48 10.09
C LYS A 11 5.38 12.48 9.10
N ALA A 12 6.70 12.58 8.91
CA ALA A 12 7.50 11.36 8.76
C ALA A 12 7.47 10.61 10.10
N GLN A 13 6.31 10.03 10.42
CA GLN A 13 6.24 8.95 11.39
C GLN A 13 7.18 7.88 10.87
N ASN A 14 8.03 7.32 11.73
CA ASN A 14 8.88 6.16 11.46
C ASN A 14 8.01 4.93 11.14
N LEU A 15 7.26 4.97 10.04
CA LEU A 15 6.49 3.86 9.54
C LEU A 15 7.49 2.82 9.06
N ARG A 16 7.39 1.62 9.62
CA ARG A 16 8.23 0.49 9.20
C ARG A 16 7.87 0.13 7.77
N VAL A 17 8.85 0.13 6.87
CA VAL A 17 8.67 -0.51 5.56
C VAL A 17 8.58 -2.01 5.80
N VAL A 18 7.59 -2.66 5.19
CA VAL A 18 7.40 -4.10 5.33
C VAL A 18 8.66 -4.85 4.95
N SER A 19 9.03 -5.85 5.76
CA SER A 19 10.10 -6.81 5.46
C SER A 19 9.49 -8.19 5.20
N GLU A 20 10.17 -9.04 4.44
CA GLU A 20 9.62 -10.35 4.05
C GLU A 20 9.41 -11.28 5.26
N ASP A 21 10.27 -11.18 6.29
CA ASP A 21 10.15 -11.92 7.55
C ASP A 21 8.86 -11.60 8.33
N MET A 22 8.19 -10.50 8.00
CA MET A 22 6.94 -10.07 8.64
C MET A 22 5.71 -10.72 8.00
N ILE A 23 5.84 -11.36 6.83
CA ILE A 23 4.70 -11.80 6.01
C ILE A 23 4.57 -13.32 6.10
N LEU A 24 3.46 -13.80 6.68
CA LEU A 24 3.10 -15.22 6.67
C LEU A 24 2.45 -15.63 5.35
N LYS A 25 1.63 -14.75 4.77
CA LYS A 25 0.92 -15.01 3.53
C LYS A 25 0.93 -13.79 2.62
N LYS A 26 1.54 -13.94 1.45
CA LYS A 26 1.65 -12.90 0.42
C LYS A 26 0.75 -13.26 -0.75
N ILE A 27 -0.19 -12.38 -1.08
CA ILE A 27 -1.03 -12.48 -2.28
C ILE A 27 -0.57 -11.42 -3.29
N SER A 28 -0.12 -11.86 -4.45
CA SER A 28 0.27 -10.95 -5.52
C SER A 28 -0.94 -10.18 -6.04
N PRO A 29 -0.85 -8.86 -6.26
CA PRO A 29 -1.92 -8.09 -6.85
C PRO A 29 -2.17 -8.51 -8.29
N LEU A 30 -3.46 -8.58 -8.63
CA LEU A 30 -3.88 -8.88 -9.99
C LEU A 30 -3.50 -7.70 -10.89
N TYR A 31 -2.90 -7.94 -12.04
CA TYR A 31 -2.74 -6.86 -13.03
C TYR A 31 -4.07 -6.71 -13.78
N PRO A 32 -4.83 -5.60 -13.62
CA PRO A 32 -6.10 -5.46 -14.34
C PRO A 32 -5.87 -5.51 -15.84
N VAL A 33 -6.68 -6.30 -16.57
CA VAL A 33 -6.51 -6.51 -18.01
C VAL A 33 -6.53 -5.18 -18.78
N ILE A 34 -7.39 -4.25 -18.36
CA ILE A 34 -7.49 -2.91 -18.94
C ILE A 34 -6.19 -2.12 -18.73
N ALA A 35 -5.62 -2.18 -17.51
CA ALA A 35 -4.37 -1.50 -17.19
C ALA A 35 -3.21 -2.07 -18.01
N ARG A 36 -3.16 -3.41 -18.15
CA ARG A 36 -2.16 -4.10 -18.97
C ARG A 36 -2.27 -3.72 -20.45
N ARG A 37 -3.48 -3.72 -21.02
CA ARG A 37 -3.73 -3.32 -22.42
C ARG A 37 -3.38 -1.86 -22.69
N LYS A 38 -3.49 -1.00 -21.68
CA LYS A 38 -3.19 0.43 -21.77
C LYS A 38 -1.74 0.78 -21.40
N GLY A 39 -0.87 -0.19 -21.11
CA GLY A 39 0.52 0.11 -20.75
C GLY A 39 0.67 0.81 -19.39
N MET A 40 -0.29 0.66 -18.48
CA MET A 40 -0.26 1.38 -17.19
C MET A 40 0.67 0.67 -16.21
N GLU A 41 1.81 1.28 -15.90
CA GLU A 41 2.79 0.79 -14.92
C GLU A 41 3.00 1.83 -13.81
N GLY A 42 3.52 1.40 -12.67
CA GLY A 42 3.80 2.32 -11.57
C GLY A 42 4.01 1.62 -10.24
N GLU A 43 4.31 2.42 -9.22
CA GLU A 43 4.50 1.98 -7.85
C GLU A 43 3.43 2.60 -6.95
N VAL A 44 2.73 1.76 -6.21
CA VAL A 44 1.77 2.16 -5.18
C VAL A 44 2.44 1.96 -3.83
N LEU A 45 2.44 2.99 -2.98
CA LEU A 45 2.82 2.85 -1.58
C LEU A 45 1.56 2.79 -0.73
N LEU A 46 1.33 1.65 -0.09
CA LEU A 46 0.17 1.43 0.76
C LEU A 46 0.58 1.49 2.23
N GLU A 47 -0.18 2.23 3.03
CA GLU A 47 -0.12 2.17 4.49
C GLU A 47 -1.12 1.11 4.96
N VAL A 48 -0.62 0.14 5.71
CA VAL A 48 -1.37 -1.05 6.15
C VAL A 48 -1.40 -1.06 7.66
N ASP A 49 -2.60 -1.10 8.22
CA ASP A 49 -2.81 -1.23 9.66
C ASP A 49 -3.02 -2.71 9.98
N ILE A 50 -2.17 -3.24 10.86
CA ILE A 50 -2.14 -4.66 11.26
C ILE A 50 -2.56 -4.77 12.73
N ASN A 51 -3.45 -5.72 13.02
CA ASN A 51 -3.86 -6.04 14.40
C ASN A 51 -2.86 -6.99 15.10
N LYS A 52 -3.11 -7.31 16.37
CA LYS A 52 -2.23 -8.18 17.17
C LYS A 52 -2.12 -9.62 16.61
N ASP A 53 -3.17 -10.06 15.93
CA ASP A 53 -3.27 -11.39 15.29
C ASP A 53 -2.52 -11.46 13.95
N GLY A 54 -1.99 -10.33 13.45
CA GLY A 54 -1.29 -10.26 12.17
C GLY A 54 -2.22 -10.05 10.96
N GLU A 55 -3.49 -9.75 11.19
CA GLU A 55 -4.47 -9.49 10.13
C GLU A 55 -4.47 -8.01 9.73
N VAL A 56 -4.71 -7.77 8.45
CA VAL A 56 -4.86 -6.42 7.91
C VAL A 56 -6.26 -5.88 8.22
N VAL A 57 -6.33 -4.87 9.08
CA VAL A 57 -7.60 -4.23 9.45
C VAL A 57 -7.93 -3.01 8.60
N ASN A 58 -6.92 -2.33 8.07
CA ASN A 58 -7.13 -1.16 7.22
C ASN A 58 -5.99 -0.99 6.21
N VAL A 59 -6.31 -0.42 5.05
CA VAL A 59 -5.36 -0.17 3.96
C VAL A 59 -5.65 1.19 3.35
N LEU A 60 -4.68 2.09 3.45
CA LEU A 60 -4.72 3.44 2.91
C LEU A 60 -3.67 3.61 1.80
N VAL A 61 -4.00 4.40 0.79
CA VAL A 61 -3.04 4.76 -0.26
C VAL A 61 -2.20 5.93 0.25
N ASN A 62 -0.94 5.67 0.57
CA ASN A 62 0.01 6.71 0.96
C ASN A 62 0.55 7.43 -0.29
N LYS A 63 0.93 6.66 -1.32
CA LYS A 63 1.33 7.17 -2.64
C LYS A 63 0.63 6.37 -3.74
N SER A 64 -0.09 7.07 -4.60
CA SER A 64 -0.73 6.48 -5.78
C SER A 64 0.29 6.17 -6.87
N SER A 65 0.06 5.11 -7.64
CA SER A 65 0.80 4.83 -8.88
C SER A 65 0.50 5.82 -10.02
N GLY A 66 -0.48 6.70 -9.85
CA GLY A 66 -1.04 7.53 -10.92
C GLY A 66 -2.24 6.88 -11.62
N TYR A 67 -2.53 5.60 -11.34
CA TYR A 67 -3.64 4.87 -11.94
C TYR A 67 -4.52 4.22 -10.87
N LYS A 68 -5.76 4.70 -10.73
CA LYS A 68 -6.74 4.15 -9.77
C LYS A 68 -6.94 2.64 -9.89
N LEU A 69 -6.86 2.08 -11.11
CA LEU A 69 -6.99 0.64 -11.35
C LEU A 69 -5.87 -0.17 -10.68
N LEU A 70 -4.63 0.33 -10.71
CA LEU A 70 -3.49 -0.31 -10.06
C LEU A 70 -3.57 -0.15 -8.54
N ASP A 71 -3.93 1.05 -8.08
CA ASP A 71 -4.09 1.35 -6.66
C ASP A 71 -5.16 0.45 -6.00
N GLU A 72 -6.32 0.31 -6.64
CA GLU A 72 -7.39 -0.58 -6.15
C GLU A 72 -6.96 -2.04 -6.15
N SER A 73 -6.27 -2.50 -7.20
CA SER A 73 -5.81 -3.88 -7.25
C SER A 73 -4.78 -4.18 -6.16
N ALA A 74 -3.84 -3.26 -5.93
CA ALA A 74 -2.89 -3.35 -4.83
C ALA A 74 -3.63 -3.44 -3.49
N ARG A 75 -4.59 -2.55 -3.24
CA ARG A 75 -5.39 -2.55 -2.01
C ARG A 75 -6.12 -3.87 -1.79
N LEU A 76 -6.76 -4.41 -2.83
CA LEU A 76 -7.49 -5.68 -2.74
C LEU A 76 -6.57 -6.88 -2.44
N ALA A 77 -5.34 -6.85 -2.93
CA ALA A 77 -4.36 -7.90 -2.69
C ALA A 77 -3.83 -7.84 -1.25
N ILE A 78 -3.42 -6.66 -0.80
CA ILE A 78 -2.89 -6.43 0.56
C ILE A 78 -3.92 -6.78 1.63
N LYS A 79 -5.21 -6.50 1.40
CA LYS A 79 -6.28 -6.92 2.32
C LYS A 79 -6.32 -8.43 2.59
N LYS A 80 -5.71 -9.25 1.74
CA LYS A 80 -5.65 -10.72 1.88
C LYS A 80 -4.31 -11.21 2.41
N TRP A 81 -3.40 -10.30 2.76
CA TRP A 81 -2.12 -10.66 3.36
C TRP A 81 -2.32 -11.04 4.82
N LEU A 82 -1.42 -11.89 5.31
CA LEU A 82 -1.32 -12.22 6.72
C LEU A 82 0.11 -11.95 7.16
N PHE A 83 0.26 -11.27 8.28
CA PHE A 83 1.52 -10.91 8.90
C PHE A 83 1.79 -11.79 10.11
N VAL A 84 3.04 -11.82 10.57
CA VAL A 84 3.41 -12.54 11.79
C VAL A 84 2.71 -11.89 12.99
N PRO A 85 2.06 -12.68 13.87
CA PRO A 85 1.48 -12.16 15.11
C PRO A 85 2.52 -11.41 15.96
N ASN A 86 2.09 -10.38 16.69
CA ASN A 86 2.94 -9.39 17.39
C ASN A 86 3.59 -8.31 16.51
N ILE A 87 3.33 -8.29 15.20
CA ILE A 87 3.62 -7.14 14.33
C ILE A 87 2.36 -6.28 14.27
N GLU A 88 2.12 -5.51 15.34
CA GLU A 88 1.00 -4.56 15.39
C GLU A 88 1.42 -3.16 14.93
N GLY A 89 0.47 -2.42 14.37
CA GLY A 89 0.65 -1.01 13.97
C GLY A 89 0.62 -0.80 12.47
N LYS A 90 1.25 0.31 12.04
CA LYS A 90 1.20 0.78 10.66
C LYS A 90 2.50 0.44 9.93
N VAL A 91 2.40 -0.22 8.78
CA VAL A 91 3.54 -0.53 7.90
C VAL A 91 3.33 0.01 6.50
N LEU A 92 4.41 0.33 5.81
CA LEU A 92 4.39 0.74 4.41
C LEU A 92 4.74 -0.43 3.50
N VAL A 93 3.85 -0.73 2.55
CA VAL A 93 4.01 -1.79 1.57
C VAL A 93 4.13 -1.19 0.17
N PRO A 94 5.33 -1.22 -0.44
CA PRO A 94 5.49 -0.84 -1.84
C PRO A 94 5.00 -1.97 -2.76
N VAL A 95 4.18 -1.62 -3.74
CA VAL A 95 3.64 -2.53 -4.75
C VAL A 95 3.97 -2.01 -6.13
N VAL A 96 4.81 -2.74 -6.86
CA VAL A 96 5.29 -2.35 -8.19
C VAL A 96 4.53 -3.14 -9.26
N PHE A 97 3.88 -2.43 -10.18
CA PHE A 97 3.30 -2.99 -11.40
C PHE A 97 4.22 -2.69 -12.58
N LYS A 98 4.78 -3.76 -13.17
CA LYS A 98 5.60 -3.69 -14.38
C LYS A 98 5.12 -4.69 -15.43
N LEU A 99 5.15 -4.29 -16.68
CA LEU A 99 4.97 -5.15 -17.83
C LEU A 99 6.31 -5.82 -18.15
N LYS A 100 6.27 -7.15 -18.31
CA LYS A 100 7.40 -7.91 -18.84
C LYS A 100 7.30 -7.96 -20.36
#